data_AF-I2CRN8-F1
#
_entry.id   AF-I2CRN8-F1
#
_cell.length_a   1.000
_cell.length_b   1.000
_cell.length_c   1.000
_cell.angle_alpha   90.00
_cell.angle_beta   90.00
_cell.angle_gamma   90.00
#
_symmetry.space_group_name_H-M   'P 1'
#
loop_
_entity.id
_entity.type
_entity.pdbx_description
1 polymer ?
#
loop_
_entity_poly.entity_id
_entity_poly.type
_entity_poly.pdbx_seq_one_letter_code
_entity_poly.pdbx_strand_id
1 'polypeptide(L)'
;AEALQRLIRPFIPTMVRALPIQHGSTRLSAVALEALGELASVVKADMAPFLDQLLPLTIEHLNDQSSAHKREMAMRALGQLASSTGYVIKPYLQHPTLLPKI
;
A
#
# COMPACT_ATOMS: atom_id res chain seq x y z
N ALA A 1 23.37 4.48 -0.28
CA ALA A 1 21.93 4.17 -0.15
C ALA A 1 21.69 2.78 0.48
N GLU A 2 22.41 1.73 0.07
CA GLU A 2 22.22 0.36 0.59
C GLU A 2 22.46 0.18 2.09
N ALA A 3 23.43 0.89 2.68
CA ALA A 3 23.67 0.84 4.12
C ALA A 3 22.48 1.33 4.95
N LEU A 4 21.80 2.39 4.48
CA LEU A 4 20.58 2.91 5.10
C LEU A 4 19.42 1.91 4.96
N GLN A 5 19.28 1.28 3.79
CA GLN A 5 18.29 0.22 3.57
C GLN A 5 18.48 -0.96 4.53
N ARG A 6 19.72 -1.35 4.85
CA ARG A 6 20.00 -2.39 5.84
C ARG A 6 19.59 -2.00 7.27
N LEU A 7 19.71 -0.71 7.62
CA LEU A 7 19.35 -0.20 8.93
C LEU A 7 17.83 -0.04 9.11
N ILE A 8 17.10 0.32 8.05
CA ILE A 8 15.64 0.52 8.13
C ILE A 8 14.85 -0.80 8.11
N ARG A 9 15.42 -1.89 7.56
CA ARG A 9 14.77 -3.22 7.47
C ARG A 9 14.07 -3.67 8.76
N PRO A 10 14.72 -3.66 9.94
CA PRO A 10 14.07 -4.05 11.19
C PRO A 10 12.95 -3.09 11.64
N PHE A 11 12.92 -1.85 11.15
CA PHE A 11 11.90 -0.86 11.49
C PHE A 11 10.68 -0.92 10.58
N ILE A 12 10.76 -1.56 9.40
CA ILE A 12 9.65 -1.68 8.44
C ILE A 12 8.35 -2.15 9.09
N PRO A 13 8.32 -3.24 9.89
CA PRO A 13 7.08 -3.72 10.51
C PRO A 13 6.44 -2.65 11.42
N THR A 14 7.27 -1.90 12.14
CA THR A 14 6.82 -0.82 13.03
C THR A 14 6.28 0.36 12.22
N MET A 15 6.96 0.73 11.14
CA MET A 15 6.53 1.82 10.25
C MET A 15 5.18 1.50 9.59
N VAL A 16 5.03 0.29 9.05
CA VAL A 16 3.78 -0.17 8.43
C VAL A 16 2.63 -0.15 9.44
N ARG A 17 2.86 -0.61 10.68
CA ARG A 17 1.85 -0.62 11.74
C ARG A 17 1.51 0.77 12.30
N ALA A 18 2.44 1.72 12.20
CA ALA A 18 2.23 3.08 12.70
C ALA A 18 1.35 3.93 11.77
N LEU A 19 1.17 3.53 10.51
CA LEU A 19 0.40 4.29 9.53
C LEU A 19 -1.11 4.19 9.84
N PRO A 20 -1.80 5.32 10.10
CA PRO A 20 -3.22 5.35 10.44
C PRO A 20 -4.11 5.27 9.18
N ILE A 21 -4.01 4.15 8.46
CA ILE A 21 -4.75 3.94 7.20
C ILE A 21 -6.27 3.85 7.49
N GLN A 22 -6.65 3.01 8.46
CA GLN A 22 -8.06 2.73 8.80
C GLN A 22 -8.71 3.73 9.76
N HIS A 23 -7.96 4.28 10.72
CA HIS A 23 -8.52 5.04 11.85
C HIS A 23 -8.21 6.55 11.80
N GLY A 24 -8.04 7.10 10.60
CA GLY A 24 -7.72 8.50 10.37
C GLY A 24 -8.87 9.35 9.81
N SER A 25 -8.72 10.67 9.88
CA SER A 25 -9.52 11.57 9.03
C SER A 25 -9.21 11.31 7.55
N THR A 26 -10.12 11.68 6.65
CA THR A 26 -9.94 11.50 5.19
C THR A 26 -8.58 12.02 4.69
N ARG A 27 -8.12 13.16 5.22
CA ARG A 27 -6.81 13.74 4.89
C ARG A 27 -5.66 12.92 5.49
N LEU A 28 -5.77 12.46 6.73
CA LEU A 28 -4.75 11.65 7.37
C LEU A 28 -4.58 10.29 6.68
N SER A 29 -5.69 9.64 6.31
CA SER A 29 -5.63 8.39 5.54
C SER A 29 -5.01 8.60 4.16
N ALA A 30 -5.28 9.72 3.47
CA ALA A 30 -4.67 10.03 2.18
C ALA A 30 -3.13 10.17 2.29
N VAL A 31 -2.64 10.91 3.28
CA VAL A 31 -1.20 11.05 3.55
C VAL A 31 -0.58 9.74 4.00
N ALA A 32 -1.29 8.94 4.79
CA ALA A 32 -0.82 7.62 5.21
C ALA A 32 -0.67 6.66 4.03
N LEU A 33 -1.57 6.72 3.05
CA LEU A 33 -1.49 5.94 1.80
C LEU A 33 -0.32 6.40 0.92
N GLU A 34 -0.09 7.71 0.82
CA GLU A 34 1.08 8.26 0.12
C GLU A 34 2.39 7.77 0.77
N ALA A 35 2.50 7.90 2.09
CA ALA A 35 3.66 7.42 2.85
C ALA A 35 3.87 5.90 2.70
N LEU A 36 2.78 5.12 2.64
CA LEU A 36 2.84 3.69 2.38
C LEU A 36 3.45 3.38 1.01
N GLY A 37 3.02 4.11 -0.02
CA GLY A 37 3.50 3.95 -1.38
C GLY A 37 4.99 4.30 -1.54
N GLU A 38 5.42 5.40 -0.91
CA GLU A 38 6.84 5.76 -0.84
C GLU A 38 7.67 4.72 -0.07
N LEU A 39 7.15 4.23 1.06
CA LEU A 39 7.79 3.16 1.82
C LEU A 39 7.93 1.89 0.98
N ALA A 40 6.91 1.53 0.21
CA ALA A 40 6.97 0.39 -0.70
C ALA A 40 8.07 0.53 -1.76
N SER A 41 8.28 1.74 -2.28
CA SER A 41 9.35 2.03 -3.26
C SER A 41 10.76 1.84 -2.67
N VAL A 42 10.95 2.22 -1.40
CA VAL A 42 12.24 2.10 -0.71
C VAL A 42 12.52 0.65 -0.28
N VAL A 43 11.49 -0.05 0.19
CA VAL A 43 11.58 -1.40 0.79
C VAL A 43 11.56 -2.52 -0.27
N LYS A 44 10.82 -2.32 -1.37
CA LYS A 44 10.70 -3.26 -2.48
C LYS A 44 10.25 -4.66 -2.05
N ALA A 45 11.05 -5.69 -2.33
CA ALA A 45 10.72 -7.09 -2.09
C ALA A 45 10.45 -7.41 -0.60
N ASP A 46 11.04 -6.68 0.34
CA ASP A 46 10.79 -6.93 1.77
C ASP A 46 9.40 -6.46 2.22
N MET A 47 8.62 -5.81 1.34
CA MET A 47 7.23 -5.43 1.60
C MET A 47 6.26 -6.61 1.36
N ALA A 48 6.71 -7.68 0.69
CA ALA A 48 5.89 -8.85 0.35
C ALA A 48 5.12 -9.47 1.55
N PRO A 49 5.71 -9.61 2.76
CA PRO A 49 5.00 -10.19 3.91
C PRO A 49 3.82 -9.35 4.41
N PHE A 50 3.77 -8.07 4.07
CA PHE A 50 2.71 -7.15 4.51
C PHE A 50 1.58 -7.01 3.49
N LEU A 51 1.75 -7.53 2.28
CA LEU A 51 0.81 -7.34 1.18
C LEU A 51 -0.58 -7.93 1.48
N ASP A 52 -0.65 -9.10 2.11
CA ASP A 52 -1.94 -9.74 2.44
C ASP A 52 -2.79 -8.85 3.38
N GLN A 53 -2.16 -8.00 4.19
CA GLN A 53 -2.85 -7.04 5.05
C GLN A 53 -3.09 -5.71 4.32
N LEU A 54 -2.12 -5.21 3.57
CA LEU A 54 -2.16 -3.86 2.99
C LEU A 54 -3.02 -3.76 1.74
N LEU A 55 -3.08 -4.81 0.92
CA LEU A 55 -3.86 -4.82 -0.31
C LEU A 55 -5.36 -4.65 -0.06
N PRO A 56 -6.02 -5.43 0.81
CA PRO A 56 -7.44 -5.26 1.11
C PRO A 56 -7.77 -3.83 1.57
N LEU A 57 -6.93 -3.26 2.44
CA LEU A 57 -7.11 -1.90 2.97
C LEU A 57 -6.98 -0.82 1.91
N THR A 58 -5.98 -0.96 1.04
CA THR A 58 -5.76 -0.02 -0.05
C THR A 58 -6.90 -0.09 -1.07
N ILE A 59 -7.41 -1.29 -1.36
CA ILE A 59 -8.57 -1.51 -2.26
C ILE A 59 -9.86 -0.95 -1.66
N GLU A 60 -10.07 -1.12 -0.35
CA GLU A 60 -11.20 -0.50 0.36
C GLU A 60 -11.17 1.03 0.21
N HIS A 61 -10.01 1.65 0.43
CA HIS A 61 -9.85 3.09 0.27
C HIS A 61 -9.90 3.57 -1.20
N LEU A 62 -9.58 2.71 -2.16
CA LEU A 62 -9.78 3.00 -3.57
C LEU A 62 -11.26 3.06 -3.94
N ASN A 63 -12.08 2.20 -3.34
CA ASN A 63 -13.53 2.16 -3.54
C ASN A 63 -14.30 3.18 -2.69
N ASP A 64 -13.62 3.89 -1.78
CA ASP A 64 -14.21 4.91 -0.92
C ASP A 64 -14.61 6.17 -1.73
N GLN A 65 -15.93 6.37 -1.88
CA GLN A 65 -16.47 7.49 -2.64
C GLN A 65 -16.41 8.84 -1.90
N SER A 66 -16.01 8.86 -0.62
CA SER A 66 -16.00 10.08 0.21
C SER A 66 -15.02 11.17 -0.25
N SER A 67 -13.95 10.81 -0.96
CA SER A 67 -12.96 11.78 -1.43
C SER A 67 -12.20 11.32 -2.67
N ALA A 68 -12.22 12.15 -3.72
CA ALA A 68 -11.44 11.91 -4.94
C ALA A 68 -9.93 11.86 -4.67
N HIS A 69 -9.43 12.75 -3.80
CA HIS A 69 -8.02 12.80 -3.44
C HIS A 69 -7.57 11.53 -2.70
N LYS A 70 -8.39 11.02 -1.78
CA LYS A 70 -8.09 9.77 -1.06
C LYS A 70 -8.02 8.58 -2.03
N ARG A 71 -8.94 8.51 -3.00
CA ARG A 71 -8.92 7.47 -4.04
C ARG A 71 -7.68 7.54 -4.92
N GLU A 72 -7.26 8.73 -5.31
CA GLU A 72 -6.03 8.94 -6.09
C GLU A 72 -4.80 8.44 -5.31
N MET A 73 -4.70 8.78 -4.02
CA MET A 73 -3.60 8.31 -3.17
C MET A 73 -3.62 6.79 -2.98
N ALA A 74 -4.81 6.20 -2.78
CA ALA A 74 -4.97 4.75 -2.71
C ALA A 74 -4.53 4.06 -4.00
N MET A 75 -4.92 4.60 -5.16
CA MET A 75 -4.53 4.07 -6.48
C MET A 75 -3.01 4.12 -6.67
N ARG A 76 -2.41 5.27 -6.34
CA ARG A 76 -0.96 5.47 -6.47
C ARG A 76 -0.19 4.52 -5.55
N ALA A 77 -0.63 4.37 -4.30
CA ALA A 77 -0.03 3.43 -3.35
C ALA A 77 -0.13 1.98 -3.83
N LEU A 78 -1.27 1.58 -4.39
CA LEU A 78 -1.46 0.24 -4.97
C LEU A 78 -0.52 -0.02 -6.15
N GLY A 79 -0.36 0.96 -7.05
CA GLY A 79 0.59 0.88 -8.15
C GLY A 79 2.04 0.77 -7.68
N GLN A 80 2.43 1.56 -6.69
CA GLN A 80 3.76 1.50 -6.08
C GLN A 80 4.01 0.16 -5.37
N LEU A 81 3.01 -0.38 -4.64
CA LEU A 81 3.09 -1.70 -4.01
C LEU A 81 3.27 -2.80 -5.05
N ALA A 82 2.43 -2.83 -6.09
CA ALA A 82 2.50 -3.83 -7.16
C ALA A 82 3.83 -3.77 -7.92
N SER A 83 4.30 -2.57 -8.25
CA SER A 83 5.57 -2.36 -8.97
C SER A 83 6.78 -2.76 -8.12
N SER A 84 6.78 -2.42 -6.83
CA SER A 84 7.96 -2.58 -5.96
C SER A 84 8.15 -4.02 -5.45
N THR A 85 7.07 -4.79 -5.35
CA THR A 85 7.09 -6.16 -4.83
C THR A 85 7.12 -7.24 -5.92
N GLY A 86 6.90 -6.87 -7.19
CA GLY A 86 6.69 -7.85 -8.26
C GLY A 86 5.42 -8.68 -8.08
N TYR A 87 4.51 -8.24 -7.20
CA TYR A 87 3.25 -8.91 -6.88
C TYR A 87 2.21 -8.61 -7.96
N VAL A 88 2.49 -9.04 -9.20
CA VAL A 88 1.67 -8.69 -10.36
C VAL A 88 0.54 -9.71 -10.56
N ILE A 89 0.75 -11.00 -10.28
CA ILE A 89 -0.23 -12.06 -10.57
C ILE A 89 -1.10 -12.42 -9.37
N LYS A 90 -0.50 -12.54 -8.18
CA LYS A 90 -1.19 -12.96 -6.96
C LYS A 90 -2.35 -12.05 -6.50
N PRO A 91 -2.34 -10.71 -6.66
CA PRO A 91 -3.47 -9.90 -6.23
C PRO A 91 -4.72 -10.16 -7.09
N TYR A 92 -4.56 -10.52 -8.36
CA TYR A 92 -5.68 -10.92 -9.22
C TYR A 92 -6.27 -12.29 -8.86
N LEU A 93 -5.45 -13.19 -8.27
CA LEU A 93 -5.92 -14.49 -7.79
C LEU A 93 -6.65 -14.37 -6.44
N GLN A 94 -6.18 -13.50 -5.55
CA GLN A 94 -6.75 -13.31 -4.21
C GLN A 94 -7.94 -12.34 -4.19
N HIS A 95 -7.98 -11.37 -5.10
CA HIS A 95 -9.04 -10.38 -5.22
C HIS A 95 -9.60 -10.33 -6.65
N PRO A 96 -10.35 -11.35 -7.09
CA PRO A 96 -10.94 -11.40 -8.43
C PRO A 96 -11.92 -10.25 -8.73
N THR A 97 -12.39 -9.53 -7.69
CA THR A 97 -13.17 -8.28 -7.82
C THR A 97 -12.41 -7.11 -8.43
N LEU A 98 -11.07 -7.18 -8.52
CA LEU A 98 -10.25 -6.17 -9.20
C LEU A 98 -10.27 -6.31 -10.72
N LEU A 99 -10.68 -7.47 -11.25
CA LEU A 99 -10.89 -7.66 -12.68
C LEU A 99 -12.32 -7.27 -13.03
N PRO A 100 -12.53 -6.39 -14.03
CA PRO A 100 -13.87 -6.18 -14.56
C PRO A 100 -14.40 -7.51 -15.09
N LYS A 101 -15.63 -7.87 -14.71
CA LYS A 101 -16.35 -8.96 -15.37
C LYS A 101 -16.48 -8.57 -16.85
N ILE A 102 -15.84 -9.34 -17.71
CA ILE A 102 -16.02 -9.30 -19.16
C ILE A 102 -17.38 -9.88 -19.49
#